data_AF-A0A418N8T0-F1
#
_entry.id   AF-A0A418N8T0-F1
#
_cell.length_a   1.000
_cell.length_b   1.000
_cell.length_c   1.000
_cell.angle_alpha   90.00
_cell.angle_beta   90.00
_cell.angle_gamma   90.00
#
_symmetry.space_group_name_H-M   'P 1'
#
loop_
_entity.id
_entity.type
_entity.pdbx_description
1 polymer ?
#
loop_
_entity_poly.entity_id
_entity_poly.type
_entity_poly.pdbx_seq_one_letter_code
_entity_poly.pdbx_strand_id
1 'polypeptide(L)'
;MIYIKRFFSLLLLLIVVFSCSQPKEQDDKIKILFIGNSYTYYNSTPELLKALIKEKFPEQIVETQLISGGGMTLADHWKNESTKETIRTGEWDYVILQEQSNLGMGVIIDHNTYFGQTDLFYDHARKFDAEIIKSGAKTVFLMTWSVRNQPQEQAILTHAYATIAKELEAIVAPVGLVWDKMRTNPKIDLYADDGGHPSPMGSYLVATTLYGTLMGENPLGLSGVITGNRLSNSGELLEDKELLVNLSDEETQLIQEASWEVAKTMQNPSDHLDFKRPEPSYTIPVIAQGEPIELKNIIGKWYGTSTYGSDYLGQIMEVNDVEGKPEVSLSFFSPHAKDQMRVDSSVIKGDQLILTLYDSLRTRNSEVCISLSGSNMEGILKSSGNIQIYKHLYFSKKPSLNEIDLSVLELLMESFQSNIVKEGYAKAALKHYKQYSKLISETYKPEEFYLNAVGYNLLRDEKVNDALNYFQLAMIYYPESINTYQSYAEALILAGQKDKALAVYMNAYELAKKSGDENLAFIEDNLNKLKKNISVDFEGEGSPPPPPPPSH
;
A
#
# COMPACT_ATOMS: atom_id res chain seq x y z
N MET A 1 -71.28 -25.71 -43.96
CA MET A 1 -69.80 -25.66 -44.05
C MET A 1 -69.24 -24.43 -43.30
N ILE A 2 -69.64 -24.22 -42.03
CA ILE A 2 -69.25 -23.03 -41.22
C ILE A 2 -68.79 -23.45 -39.79
N TYR A 3 -69.08 -24.67 -39.34
CA TYR A 3 -68.76 -25.11 -37.97
C TYR A 3 -67.39 -25.79 -37.81
N ILE A 4 -66.71 -26.19 -38.89
CA ILE A 4 -65.39 -26.86 -38.81
C ILE A 4 -64.22 -25.85 -38.77
N LYS A 5 -64.43 -24.59 -39.21
CA LYS A 5 -63.40 -23.55 -39.19
C LYS A 5 -63.23 -22.84 -37.84
N ARG A 6 -64.20 -22.94 -36.91
CA ARG A 6 -64.12 -22.30 -35.58
C ARG A 6 -63.43 -23.16 -34.51
N PHE A 7 -63.32 -24.47 -34.73
CA PHE A 7 -62.62 -25.36 -33.79
C PHE A 7 -61.09 -25.29 -33.93
N PHE A 8 -60.58 -25.04 -35.14
CA PHE A 8 -59.14 -24.89 -35.38
C PHE A 8 -58.56 -23.55 -34.89
N SER A 9 -59.33 -22.46 -34.89
CA SER A 9 -58.86 -21.17 -34.37
C SER A 9 -58.85 -21.10 -32.83
N LEU A 10 -59.68 -21.87 -32.13
CA LEU A 10 -59.64 -21.99 -30.68
C LEU A 10 -58.54 -22.92 -30.19
N LEU A 11 -58.18 -23.95 -30.96
CA LEU A 11 -57.06 -24.85 -30.65
C LEU A 11 -55.69 -24.15 -30.89
N LEU A 12 -55.59 -23.27 -31.90
CA LEU A 12 -54.38 -22.48 -32.12
C LEU A 12 -54.16 -21.39 -31.07
N LEU A 13 -55.23 -20.84 -30.48
CA LEU A 13 -55.11 -19.86 -29.39
C LEU A 13 -54.75 -20.51 -28.05
N LEU A 14 -55.08 -21.79 -27.83
CA LEU A 14 -54.71 -22.55 -26.63
C LEU A 14 -53.26 -23.06 -26.65
N ILE A 15 -52.64 -23.18 -27.84
CA ILE A 15 -51.23 -23.56 -27.97
C ILE A 15 -50.29 -22.33 -27.82
N VAL A 16 -50.76 -21.11 -28.12
CA VAL A 16 -49.94 -19.89 -27.97
C VAL A 16 -49.88 -19.41 -26.50
N VAL A 17 -50.84 -19.76 -25.64
CA VAL A 17 -50.81 -19.40 -24.21
C VAL A 17 -49.99 -20.39 -23.38
N PHE A 18 -49.61 -21.55 -23.92
CA PHE A 18 -48.73 -22.52 -23.24
C PHE A 18 -47.24 -22.40 -23.60
N SER A 19 -46.85 -21.44 -24.46
CA SER A 19 -45.44 -21.17 -24.80
C SER A 19 -44.81 -19.98 -24.07
N CYS A 20 -45.54 -19.33 -23.16
CA CYS A 20 -44.96 -18.33 -22.25
C CYS A 20 -45.19 -18.78 -20.82
N SER A 21 -44.18 -19.46 -20.28
CA SER A 21 -43.84 -19.67 -18.86
C SER A 21 -43.17 -21.05 -18.72
N GLN A 22 -42.08 -21.28 -19.46
CA GLN A 22 -41.07 -22.16 -18.88
C GLN A 22 -40.51 -21.40 -17.67
N PRO A 23 -40.47 -21.98 -16.46
CA PRO A 23 -39.64 -21.42 -15.41
C PRO A 23 -38.24 -21.32 -16.01
N LYS A 24 -37.65 -20.12 -15.98
CA LYS A 24 -36.22 -19.96 -16.26
C LYS A 24 -35.55 -20.99 -15.35
N GLU A 25 -34.87 -21.98 -15.93
CA GLU A 25 -34.01 -22.89 -15.15
C GLU A 25 -33.23 -22.00 -14.19
N GLN A 26 -33.36 -22.26 -12.90
CA GLN A 26 -32.59 -21.55 -11.90
C GLN A 26 -31.14 -21.83 -12.25
N ASP A 27 -30.41 -20.79 -12.66
CA ASP A 27 -29.06 -20.94 -13.17
C ASP A 27 -28.24 -21.62 -12.07
N ASP A 28 -27.76 -22.84 -12.33
CA ASP A 28 -26.99 -23.65 -11.37
C ASP A 28 -25.61 -23.01 -11.08
N LYS A 29 -25.37 -21.77 -11.55
CA LYS A 29 -24.12 -21.05 -11.49
C LYS A 29 -24.26 -19.68 -10.82
N ILE A 30 -23.38 -19.39 -9.86
CA ILE A 30 -23.19 -18.07 -9.25
C ILE A 30 -21.79 -17.56 -9.59
N LYS A 31 -21.70 -16.38 -10.19
CA LYS A 31 -20.45 -15.73 -10.58
C LYS A 31 -20.23 -14.46 -9.78
N ILE A 32 -19.12 -14.39 -9.04
CA ILE A 32 -18.78 -13.29 -8.15
C ILE A 32 -17.41 -12.72 -8.52
N LEU A 33 -17.38 -11.44 -8.91
CA LEU A 33 -16.15 -10.70 -9.13
C LEU A 33 -15.83 -9.86 -7.89
N PHE A 34 -14.59 -9.93 -7.42
CA PHE A 34 -14.05 -9.06 -6.39
C PHE A 34 -13.09 -8.05 -7.03
N ILE A 35 -13.25 -6.78 -6.67
CA ILE A 35 -12.33 -5.69 -7.01
C ILE A 35 -11.86 -5.09 -5.69
N GLY A 36 -10.58 -5.26 -5.36
CA GLY A 36 -10.07 -4.90 -4.04
C GLY A 36 -8.55 -4.90 -3.93
N ASN A 37 -8.06 -5.17 -2.73
CA ASN A 37 -6.63 -5.19 -2.40
C ASN A 37 -6.35 -6.24 -1.31
N SER A 38 -5.35 -5.99 -0.46
CA SER A 38 -4.90 -6.89 0.59
C SER A 38 -5.98 -7.26 1.61
N TYR A 39 -7.01 -6.43 1.80
CA TYR A 39 -8.13 -6.78 2.67
C TYR A 39 -9.00 -7.90 2.09
N THR A 40 -8.87 -8.18 0.79
CA THR A 40 -9.61 -9.24 0.10
C THR A 40 -8.74 -10.46 -0.21
N TYR A 41 -7.51 -10.29 -0.72
CA TYR A 41 -6.66 -11.46 -1.07
C TYR A 41 -6.06 -12.17 0.15
N TYR A 42 -5.93 -11.50 1.31
CA TYR A 42 -5.42 -12.16 2.51
C TYR A 42 -6.31 -13.34 2.89
N ASN A 43 -5.66 -14.47 3.15
CA ASN A 43 -6.28 -15.76 3.48
C ASN A 43 -7.33 -16.21 2.44
N SER A 44 -7.20 -15.78 1.18
CA SER A 44 -8.06 -16.17 0.06
C SER A 44 -9.56 -16.01 0.32
N THR A 45 -9.99 -14.85 0.83
CA THR A 45 -11.41 -14.59 1.15
C THR A 45 -12.41 -15.02 0.07
N PRO A 46 -12.17 -14.82 -1.25
CA PRO A 46 -13.05 -15.35 -2.29
C PRO A 46 -13.19 -16.88 -2.27
N GLU A 47 -12.12 -17.63 -2.03
CA GLU A 47 -12.17 -19.09 -1.93
C GLU A 47 -12.82 -19.55 -0.62
N LEU A 48 -12.67 -18.81 0.48
CA LEU A 48 -13.43 -19.06 1.72
C LEU A 48 -14.94 -18.92 1.47
N LEU A 49 -15.38 -17.83 0.84
CA LEU A 49 -16.80 -17.62 0.50
C LEU A 49 -17.32 -18.75 -0.38
N LYS A 50 -16.57 -19.12 -1.42
CA LYS A 50 -16.92 -20.21 -2.34
C LYS A 50 -17.06 -21.55 -1.64
N ALA A 51 -16.19 -21.86 -0.68
CA ALA A 51 -16.30 -23.07 0.13
C ALA A 51 -17.58 -23.07 0.99
N LEU A 52 -17.90 -21.96 1.65
CA LEU A 52 -19.11 -21.81 2.46
C LEU A 52 -20.40 -21.99 1.64
N ILE A 53 -20.46 -21.39 0.45
CA ILE A 53 -21.60 -21.54 -0.46
C ILE A 53 -21.74 -23.00 -0.90
N LYS A 54 -20.66 -23.65 -1.29
CA LYS A 54 -20.68 -25.07 -1.73
C LYS A 54 -21.04 -26.05 -0.62
N GLU A 55 -20.67 -25.76 0.63
CA GLU A 55 -21.05 -26.59 1.76
C GLU A 55 -22.57 -26.59 1.96
N LYS A 56 -23.20 -25.41 1.89
CA LYS A 56 -24.66 -25.29 1.98
C LYS A 56 -25.38 -25.80 0.75
N PHE A 57 -24.83 -25.51 -0.43
CA PHE A 57 -25.42 -25.77 -1.74
C PHE A 57 -24.46 -26.60 -2.60
N PRO A 58 -24.32 -27.91 -2.36
CA PRO A 58 -23.34 -28.76 -3.04
C PRO A 58 -23.49 -28.82 -4.56
N GLU A 59 -24.73 -28.65 -5.05
CA GLU A 59 -25.06 -28.68 -6.48
C GLU A 59 -24.81 -27.33 -7.18
N GLN A 60 -24.59 -26.25 -6.43
CA GLN A 60 -24.35 -24.93 -7.00
C GLN A 60 -22.90 -24.80 -7.49
N ILE A 61 -22.74 -24.44 -8.77
CA ILE A 61 -21.46 -24.04 -9.34
C ILE A 61 -21.17 -22.61 -8.91
N VAL A 62 -20.08 -22.41 -8.18
CA VAL A 62 -19.65 -21.08 -7.72
C VAL A 62 -18.33 -20.73 -8.37
N GLU A 63 -18.31 -19.63 -9.11
CA GLU A 63 -17.13 -19.04 -9.71
C GLU A 63 -16.81 -17.71 -9.04
N THR A 64 -15.54 -17.57 -8.68
CA THR A 64 -14.97 -16.39 -8.03
C THR A 64 -13.79 -15.92 -8.84
N GLN A 65 -13.66 -14.61 -9.03
CA GLN A 65 -12.45 -13.99 -9.55
C GLN A 65 -12.10 -12.79 -8.68
N LEU A 66 -10.81 -12.57 -8.45
CA LEU A 66 -10.29 -11.39 -7.78
C LEU A 66 -9.43 -10.60 -8.74
N ILE A 67 -9.65 -9.29 -8.79
CA ILE A 67 -8.74 -8.31 -9.37
C ILE A 67 -8.24 -7.45 -8.21
N SER A 68 -6.95 -7.58 -7.88
CA SER A 68 -6.36 -6.88 -6.75
C SER A 68 -4.91 -6.46 -6.96
N GLY A 69 -4.47 -5.54 -6.10
CA GLY A 69 -3.06 -5.20 -5.90
C GLY A 69 -2.90 -4.51 -4.55
N GLY A 70 -1.70 -4.61 -3.96
CA GLY A 70 -1.43 -4.05 -2.63
C GLY A 70 -1.77 -2.56 -2.56
N GLY A 71 -2.62 -2.18 -1.59
CA GLY A 71 -3.01 -0.78 -1.36
C GLY A 71 -3.80 -0.10 -2.48
N MET A 72 -4.25 -0.81 -3.52
CA MET A 72 -4.98 -0.21 -4.63
C MET A 72 -6.30 0.42 -4.19
N THR A 73 -6.58 1.61 -4.72
CA THR A 73 -7.87 2.29 -4.59
C THR A 73 -8.84 1.88 -5.72
N LEU A 74 -10.14 2.17 -5.59
CA LEU A 74 -11.05 2.03 -6.75
C LEU A 74 -10.61 2.92 -7.92
N ALA A 75 -10.02 4.08 -7.64
CA ALA A 75 -9.47 4.95 -8.68
C ALA A 75 -8.34 4.30 -9.48
N ASP A 76 -7.50 3.50 -8.83
CA ASP A 76 -6.42 2.78 -9.51
C ASP A 76 -6.95 1.64 -10.36
N HIS A 77 -7.93 0.89 -9.85
CA HIS A 77 -8.63 -0.14 -10.63
C HIS A 77 -9.34 0.44 -11.85
N TRP A 78 -9.96 1.61 -11.73
CA TRP A 78 -10.70 2.26 -12.82
C TRP A 78 -9.80 2.67 -13.99
N LYS A 79 -8.53 2.99 -13.73
CA LYS A 79 -7.54 3.31 -14.78
C LYS A 79 -7.23 2.11 -15.66
N ASN A 80 -7.46 0.89 -15.17
CA ASN A 80 -7.20 -0.32 -15.91
C ASN A 80 -8.40 -0.71 -16.79
N GLU A 81 -8.22 -0.68 -18.12
CA GLU A 81 -9.25 -1.14 -19.05
C GLU A 81 -9.55 -2.64 -18.91
N SER A 82 -8.59 -3.47 -18.50
CA SER A 82 -8.86 -4.90 -18.33
C SER A 82 -9.87 -5.14 -17.21
N THR A 83 -9.81 -4.38 -16.11
CA THR A 83 -10.80 -4.47 -15.02
C THR A 83 -12.21 -4.17 -15.52
N LYS A 84 -12.37 -3.09 -16.30
CA LYS A 84 -13.68 -2.72 -16.87
C LYS A 84 -14.17 -3.74 -17.88
N GLU A 85 -13.28 -4.29 -18.69
CA GLU A 85 -13.63 -5.34 -19.65
C GLU A 85 -14.06 -6.64 -18.95
N THR A 86 -13.40 -7.03 -17.86
CA THR A 86 -13.81 -8.18 -17.04
C THR A 86 -15.22 -7.98 -16.48
N ILE A 87 -15.57 -6.77 -16.00
CA ILE A 87 -16.94 -6.47 -15.54
C ILE A 87 -17.96 -6.63 -16.69
N ARG A 88 -17.65 -6.09 -17.87
CA ARG A 88 -18.58 -6.06 -19.02
C ARG A 88 -18.86 -7.43 -19.61
N THR A 89 -17.86 -8.31 -19.64
CA THR A 89 -17.90 -9.58 -20.38
C THR A 89 -18.06 -10.80 -19.49
N GLY A 90 -17.83 -10.66 -18.19
CA GLY A 90 -17.80 -11.80 -17.28
C GLY A 90 -19.17 -12.29 -16.81
N GLU A 91 -20.29 -11.72 -17.26
CA GLU A 91 -21.65 -12.19 -16.92
C GLU A 91 -21.82 -12.43 -15.40
N TRP A 92 -21.35 -11.49 -14.60
CA TRP A 92 -21.32 -11.61 -13.14
C TRP A 92 -22.72 -11.46 -12.55
N ASP A 93 -23.02 -12.22 -11.50
CA ASP A 93 -24.21 -11.95 -10.67
C ASP A 93 -23.94 -10.82 -9.70
N TYR A 94 -22.73 -10.81 -9.13
CA TYR A 94 -22.28 -9.84 -8.14
C TYR A 94 -20.89 -9.32 -8.47
N VAL A 95 -20.72 -8.01 -8.36
CA VAL A 95 -19.41 -7.35 -8.37
C VAL A 95 -19.21 -6.67 -7.02
N ILE A 96 -18.26 -7.18 -6.25
CA ILE A 96 -17.92 -6.72 -4.91
C ILE A 96 -16.81 -5.67 -5.01
N LEU A 97 -17.12 -4.45 -4.58
CA LEU A 97 -16.21 -3.31 -4.55
C LEU A 97 -15.68 -3.09 -3.14
N GLN A 98 -14.36 -3.14 -3.00
CA GLN A 98 -13.64 -2.81 -1.77
C GLN A 98 -12.69 -1.62 -2.03
N GLU A 99 -12.91 -0.52 -1.31
CA GLU A 99 -12.01 0.63 -1.34
C GLU A 99 -10.81 0.44 -0.40
N GLN A 100 -9.71 1.16 -0.65
CA GLN A 100 -8.54 1.25 0.20
C GLN A 100 -8.89 1.63 1.65
N SER A 101 -8.11 1.14 2.62
CA SER A 101 -8.40 1.21 4.06
C SER A 101 -8.68 2.62 4.61
N ASN A 102 -8.12 3.67 4.00
CA ASN A 102 -8.34 5.08 4.33
C ASN A 102 -9.20 5.82 3.28
N LEU A 103 -10.04 5.08 2.55
CA LEU A 103 -10.96 5.59 1.51
C LEU A 103 -10.26 6.31 0.34
N GLY A 104 -8.99 5.98 0.11
CA GLY A 104 -8.20 6.49 -1.02
C GLY A 104 -7.74 7.96 -0.90
N MET A 105 -8.11 8.68 0.15
CA MET A 105 -7.71 10.08 0.35
C MET A 105 -7.33 10.41 1.80
N GLY A 106 -6.32 9.72 2.35
CA GLY A 106 -5.82 10.00 3.69
C GLY A 106 -5.22 11.41 3.87
N VAL A 107 -5.11 11.84 5.12
CA VAL A 107 -4.34 13.02 5.54
C VAL A 107 -3.16 12.56 6.38
N ILE A 108 -1.95 12.99 6.02
CA ILE A 108 -0.76 12.74 6.81
C ILE A 108 -0.38 14.04 7.51
N ILE A 109 -0.33 14.03 8.83
CA ILE A 109 0.20 15.12 9.64
C ILE A 109 1.37 14.54 10.42
N ASP A 110 2.56 15.03 10.11
CA ASP A 110 3.81 14.50 10.63
C ASP A 110 3.90 12.99 10.42
N HIS A 111 3.97 12.20 11.50
CA HIS A 111 4.09 10.74 11.43
C HIS A 111 2.73 10.03 11.50
N ASN A 112 1.64 10.78 11.67
CA ASN A 112 0.31 10.22 11.84
C ASN A 112 -0.48 10.26 10.54
N THR A 113 -1.25 9.20 10.29
CA THR A 113 -2.14 9.10 9.14
C THR A 113 -3.59 9.09 9.63
N TYR A 114 -4.43 9.87 8.98
CA TYR A 114 -5.85 10.05 9.28
C TYR A 114 -6.68 9.82 8.02
N PHE A 115 -7.97 9.54 8.19
CA PHE A 115 -8.94 9.64 7.10
C PHE A 115 -9.02 11.08 6.58
N GLY A 116 -9.15 11.26 5.27
CA GLY A 116 -9.41 12.58 4.70
C GLY A 116 -10.78 12.65 4.04
N GLN A 117 -10.79 13.14 2.80
CA GLN A 117 -12.04 13.31 2.04
C GLN A 117 -12.51 11.97 1.46
N THR A 118 -13.75 11.91 0.99
CA THR A 118 -14.36 10.69 0.44
C THR A 118 -14.69 10.81 -1.05
N ASP A 119 -14.40 11.96 -1.66
CA ASP A 119 -14.78 12.29 -3.04
C ASP A 119 -14.21 11.30 -4.05
N LEU A 120 -12.94 10.89 -3.89
CA LEU A 120 -12.30 9.92 -4.78
C LEU A 120 -13.00 8.56 -4.72
N PHE A 121 -13.34 8.09 -3.51
CA PHE A 121 -14.08 6.85 -3.31
C PHE A 121 -15.46 6.95 -3.98
N TYR A 122 -16.23 8.00 -3.68
CA TYR A 122 -17.58 8.17 -4.21
C TYR A 122 -17.61 8.30 -5.74
N ASP A 123 -16.67 9.06 -6.32
CA ASP A 123 -16.60 9.23 -7.77
C ASP A 123 -16.33 7.92 -8.50
N HIS A 124 -15.46 7.07 -7.95
CA HIS A 124 -15.12 5.79 -8.58
C HIS A 124 -16.14 4.70 -8.28
N ALA A 125 -16.77 4.74 -7.11
CA ALA A 125 -17.93 3.92 -6.79
C ALA A 125 -19.06 4.13 -7.81
N ARG A 126 -19.45 5.39 -8.11
CA ARG A 126 -20.45 5.73 -9.14
C ARG A 126 -20.07 5.21 -10.53
N LYS A 127 -18.80 5.38 -10.91
CA LYS A 127 -18.29 4.93 -12.22
C LYS A 127 -18.34 3.42 -12.37
N PHE A 128 -17.92 2.68 -11.34
CA PHE A 128 -18.00 1.22 -11.36
C PHE A 128 -19.44 0.74 -11.34
N ASP A 129 -20.27 1.28 -10.47
CA ASP A 129 -21.68 0.92 -10.38
C ASP A 129 -22.40 1.07 -11.73
N ALA A 130 -22.15 2.18 -12.44
CA ALA A 130 -22.69 2.38 -13.78
C ALA A 130 -22.28 1.30 -14.80
N GLU A 131 -21.04 0.78 -14.74
CA GLU A 131 -20.59 -0.31 -15.61
C GLU A 131 -21.14 -1.68 -15.17
N ILE A 132 -21.25 -1.90 -13.85
CA ILE A 132 -21.77 -3.14 -13.25
C ILE A 132 -23.26 -3.30 -13.58
N ILE A 133 -24.07 -2.26 -13.37
CA ILE A 133 -25.50 -2.30 -13.69
C ILE A 133 -25.71 -2.50 -15.19
N LYS A 134 -24.88 -1.88 -16.03
CA LYS A 134 -24.94 -2.03 -17.49
C LYS A 134 -24.64 -3.46 -17.95
N SER A 135 -23.81 -4.22 -17.22
CA SER A 135 -23.56 -5.65 -17.51
C SER A 135 -24.64 -6.58 -16.94
N GLY A 136 -25.60 -6.05 -16.16
CA GLY A 136 -26.68 -6.81 -15.54
C GLY A 136 -26.33 -7.40 -14.17
N ALA A 137 -25.14 -7.11 -13.66
CA ALA A 137 -24.68 -7.53 -12.35
C ALA A 137 -25.20 -6.61 -11.22
N LYS A 138 -25.12 -7.07 -9.98
CA LYS A 138 -25.41 -6.27 -8.79
C LYS A 138 -24.13 -5.74 -8.16
N THR A 139 -24.10 -4.44 -7.87
CA THR A 139 -23.02 -3.81 -7.09
C THR A 139 -23.16 -4.18 -5.61
N VAL A 140 -22.05 -4.62 -5.02
CA VAL A 140 -21.95 -4.94 -3.60
C VAL A 140 -20.76 -4.18 -3.02
N PHE A 141 -20.99 -3.32 -2.05
CA PHE A 141 -19.90 -2.68 -1.31
C PHE A 141 -19.46 -3.54 -0.13
N LEU A 142 -18.17 -3.89 -0.09
CA LEU A 142 -17.56 -4.54 1.06
C LEU A 142 -17.16 -3.45 2.10
N MET A 143 -18.03 -3.19 3.08
CA MET A 143 -17.73 -2.21 4.12
C MET A 143 -16.55 -2.67 4.96
N THR A 144 -15.40 -1.99 4.85
CA THR A 144 -14.18 -2.37 5.55
C THR A 144 -14.21 -2.03 7.05
N TRP A 145 -13.16 -2.45 7.75
CA TRP A 145 -12.97 -2.27 9.19
C TRP A 145 -11.82 -1.29 9.51
N SER A 146 -11.90 -0.69 10.69
CA SER A 146 -10.83 0.15 11.25
C SER A 146 -9.69 -0.69 11.84
N VAL A 147 -8.49 -0.11 11.90
CA VAL A 147 -7.30 -0.74 12.49
C VAL A 147 -7.48 -0.98 14.00
N ARG A 148 -6.78 -1.98 14.54
CA ARG A 148 -6.91 -2.49 15.92
C ARG A 148 -6.85 -1.38 16.98
N ASN A 149 -5.95 -0.42 16.82
CA ASN A 149 -5.70 0.66 17.78
C ASN A 149 -6.54 1.93 17.54
N GLN A 150 -7.38 1.98 16.50
CA GLN A 150 -8.25 3.13 16.21
C GLN A 150 -9.72 2.71 15.97
N PRO A 151 -10.36 1.99 16.91
CA PRO A 151 -11.72 1.50 16.73
C PRO A 151 -12.76 2.59 16.45
N GLN A 152 -12.54 3.79 16.98
CA GLN A 152 -13.39 4.97 16.75
C GLN A 152 -13.51 5.35 15.27
N GLU A 153 -12.53 4.99 14.44
CA GLU A 153 -12.54 5.30 13.00
C GLU A 153 -13.55 4.44 12.22
N GLN A 154 -14.10 3.39 12.83
CA GLN A 154 -15.15 2.59 12.19
C GLN A 154 -16.35 3.44 11.78
N ALA A 155 -16.69 4.47 12.57
CA ALA A 155 -17.78 5.38 12.26
C ALA A 155 -17.57 6.12 10.92
N ILE A 156 -16.32 6.40 10.54
CA ILE A 156 -15.97 7.07 9.28
C ILE A 156 -16.23 6.13 8.11
N LEU A 157 -15.72 4.90 8.20
CA LEU A 157 -15.93 3.85 7.20
C LEU A 157 -17.42 3.53 7.02
N THR A 158 -18.12 3.28 8.12
CA THR A 158 -19.55 2.99 8.12
C THR A 158 -20.35 4.11 7.46
N HIS A 159 -20.08 5.37 7.82
CA HIS A 159 -20.75 6.51 7.20
C HIS A 159 -20.47 6.58 5.69
N ALA A 160 -19.21 6.40 5.27
CA ALA A 160 -18.84 6.51 3.87
C ALA A 160 -19.51 5.45 3.00
N TYR A 161 -19.40 4.18 3.40
CA TYR A 161 -19.99 3.05 2.67
C TYR A 161 -21.52 3.12 2.65
N ALA A 162 -22.16 3.44 3.79
CA ALA A 162 -23.62 3.56 3.83
C ALA A 162 -24.13 4.73 2.97
N THR A 163 -23.41 5.86 2.94
CA THR A 163 -23.79 7.03 2.13
C THR A 163 -23.81 6.69 0.65
N ILE A 164 -22.71 6.12 0.12
CA ILE A 164 -22.62 5.84 -1.31
C ILE A 164 -23.51 4.68 -1.74
N ALA A 165 -23.69 3.67 -0.89
CA ALA A 165 -24.60 2.57 -1.19
C ALA A 165 -26.06 3.03 -1.23
N LYS A 166 -26.46 3.91 -0.29
CA LYS A 166 -27.79 4.54 -0.31
C LYS A 166 -28.01 5.40 -1.54
N GLU A 167 -27.00 6.15 -1.97
CA GLU A 167 -27.07 6.95 -3.19
C GLU A 167 -27.29 6.08 -4.44
N LEU A 168 -26.63 4.92 -4.51
CA LEU A 168 -26.63 4.03 -5.66
C LEU A 168 -27.66 2.90 -5.59
N GLU A 169 -28.43 2.82 -4.49
CA GLU A 169 -29.31 1.68 -4.16
C GLU A 169 -28.57 0.32 -4.23
N ALA A 170 -27.28 0.31 -3.90
CA ALA A 170 -26.40 -0.84 -3.98
C ALA A 170 -26.41 -1.68 -2.69
N ILE A 171 -26.00 -2.95 -2.78
CA ILE A 171 -25.91 -3.84 -1.62
C ILE A 171 -24.69 -3.45 -0.77
N VAL A 172 -24.80 -3.58 0.55
CA VAL A 172 -23.66 -3.44 1.47
C VAL A 172 -23.45 -4.74 2.24
N ALA A 173 -22.26 -5.32 2.14
CA ALA A 173 -21.80 -6.37 3.04
C ALA A 173 -21.19 -5.69 4.29
N PRO A 174 -21.86 -5.76 5.47
CA PRO A 174 -21.54 -4.91 6.62
C PRO A 174 -20.40 -5.46 7.48
N VAL A 175 -19.29 -5.86 6.85
CA VAL A 175 -18.15 -6.51 7.52
C VAL A 175 -17.61 -5.62 8.65
N GLY A 176 -17.43 -4.33 8.41
CA GLY A 176 -16.96 -3.38 9.41
C GLY A 176 -17.81 -3.34 10.69
N LEU A 177 -19.13 -3.51 10.60
CA LEU A 177 -20.02 -3.55 11.75
C LEU A 177 -19.91 -4.87 12.53
N VAL A 178 -19.81 -6.00 11.82
CA VAL A 178 -19.58 -7.31 12.44
C VAL A 178 -18.21 -7.31 13.14
N TRP A 179 -17.21 -6.76 12.48
CA TRP A 179 -15.85 -6.61 13.00
C TRP A 179 -15.82 -5.79 14.28
N ASP A 180 -16.51 -4.64 14.29
CA ASP A 180 -16.55 -3.75 15.46
C ASP A 180 -17.24 -4.38 16.66
N LYS A 181 -18.30 -5.18 16.41
CA LYS A 181 -18.97 -5.98 17.43
C LYS A 181 -18.07 -7.07 18.01
N MET A 182 -17.24 -7.71 17.18
CA MET A 182 -16.50 -8.91 17.56
C MET A 182 -15.11 -8.63 18.14
N ARG A 183 -14.46 -7.53 17.78
CA ARG A 183 -13.07 -7.23 18.18
C ARG A 183 -12.83 -7.09 19.68
N THR A 184 -13.88 -6.89 20.48
CA THR A 184 -13.78 -6.82 21.95
C THR A 184 -13.93 -8.20 22.61
N ASN A 185 -14.22 -9.24 21.84
CA ASN A 185 -14.37 -10.60 22.35
C ASN A 185 -12.96 -11.21 22.59
N PRO A 186 -12.62 -11.64 23.83
CA PRO A 186 -11.28 -12.12 24.15
C PRO A 186 -10.90 -13.46 23.47
N LYS A 187 -11.86 -14.17 22.86
CA LYS A 187 -11.62 -15.40 22.11
C LYS A 187 -11.39 -15.17 20.62
N ILE A 188 -11.46 -13.91 20.18
CA ILE A 188 -11.51 -13.57 18.77
C ILE A 188 -10.38 -12.60 18.47
N ASP A 189 -9.42 -13.03 17.63
CA ASP A 189 -8.41 -12.14 17.08
C ASP A 189 -8.54 -12.02 15.56
N LEU A 190 -9.12 -10.90 15.13
CA LEU A 190 -9.43 -10.65 13.72
C LEU A 190 -8.25 -10.07 12.93
N TYR A 191 -7.20 -9.61 13.61
CA TYR A 191 -6.10 -8.91 12.95
C TYR A 191 -4.84 -9.77 12.87
N ALA A 192 -4.09 -9.61 11.79
CA ALA A 192 -2.69 -9.96 11.75
C ALA A 192 -1.87 -9.09 12.73
N ASP A 193 -0.58 -9.37 12.84
CA ASP A 193 0.35 -8.69 13.76
C ASP A 193 0.46 -7.18 13.52
N ASP A 194 0.22 -6.72 12.28
CA ASP A 194 0.22 -5.30 11.95
C ASP A 194 -1.02 -4.53 12.43
N GLY A 195 -2.02 -5.23 12.98
CA GLY A 195 -3.24 -4.61 13.50
C GLY A 195 -4.16 -4.02 12.44
N GLY A 196 -3.93 -4.27 11.15
CA GLY A 196 -4.76 -3.78 10.04
C GLY A 196 -5.28 -4.90 9.14
N HIS A 197 -4.40 -5.77 8.66
CA HIS A 197 -4.76 -6.89 7.79
C HIS A 197 -5.55 -7.96 8.54
N PRO A 198 -6.40 -8.74 7.85
CA PRO A 198 -7.16 -9.79 8.49
C PRO A 198 -6.28 -10.99 8.84
N SER A 199 -6.44 -11.52 10.05
CA SER A 199 -6.02 -12.89 10.38
C SER A 199 -6.87 -13.91 9.59
N PRO A 200 -6.52 -15.21 9.56
CA PRO A 200 -7.41 -16.23 9.01
C PRO A 200 -8.83 -16.19 9.59
N MET A 201 -8.95 -15.91 10.89
CA MET A 201 -10.22 -15.70 11.58
C MET A 201 -10.95 -14.44 11.09
N GLY A 202 -10.22 -13.35 10.86
CA GLY A 202 -10.73 -12.13 10.25
C GLY A 202 -11.30 -12.38 8.85
N SER A 203 -10.57 -13.08 7.98
CA SER A 203 -11.05 -13.41 6.62
C SER A 203 -12.25 -14.38 6.65
N TYR A 204 -12.35 -15.26 7.65
CA TYR A 204 -13.54 -16.08 7.87
C TYR A 204 -14.77 -15.23 8.26
N LEU A 205 -14.59 -14.21 9.11
CA LEU A 205 -15.65 -13.25 9.44
C LEU A 205 -16.10 -12.48 8.19
N VAL A 206 -15.17 -12.05 7.33
CA VAL A 206 -15.48 -11.43 6.04
C VAL A 206 -16.32 -12.37 5.17
N ALA A 207 -15.86 -13.62 5.00
CA ALA A 207 -16.52 -14.62 4.16
C ALA A 207 -17.92 -15.00 4.66
N THR A 208 -18.11 -15.18 5.97
CA THR A 208 -19.42 -15.49 6.56
C THR A 208 -20.39 -14.30 6.49
N THR A 209 -19.90 -13.07 6.61
CA THR A 209 -20.70 -11.86 6.42
C THR A 209 -21.15 -11.73 4.96
N LEU A 210 -20.24 -11.94 4.01
CA LEU A 210 -20.56 -11.98 2.58
C LEU A 210 -21.57 -13.08 2.26
N TYR A 211 -21.38 -14.29 2.79
CA TYR A 211 -22.31 -15.40 2.62
C TYR A 211 -23.72 -15.00 3.05
N GLY A 212 -23.88 -14.48 4.28
CA GLY A 212 -25.18 -14.07 4.80
C GLY A 212 -25.81 -12.91 4.02
N THR A 213 -24.99 -12.01 3.48
CA THR A 213 -25.44 -10.86 2.66
C THR A 213 -25.91 -11.31 1.28
N LEU A 214 -25.12 -12.12 0.57
CA LEU A 214 -25.36 -12.48 -0.82
C LEU A 214 -26.39 -13.59 -0.96
N MET A 215 -26.32 -14.61 -0.09
CA MET A 215 -27.21 -15.77 -0.15
C MET A 215 -28.51 -15.54 0.62
N GLY A 216 -28.56 -14.55 1.52
CA GLY A 216 -29.72 -14.32 2.39
C GLY A 216 -29.95 -15.46 3.39
N GLU A 217 -28.93 -16.25 3.69
CA GLU A 217 -28.99 -17.47 4.49
C GLU A 217 -28.17 -17.36 5.77
N ASN A 218 -28.62 -18.04 6.82
CA ASN A 218 -27.90 -18.08 8.09
C ASN A 218 -26.66 -18.99 7.96
N PRO A 219 -25.43 -18.47 8.19
CA PRO A 219 -24.20 -19.26 8.15
C PRO A 219 -24.03 -20.22 9.34
N LEU A 220 -24.92 -20.19 10.35
CA LEU A 220 -24.80 -21.05 11.52
C LEU A 220 -24.75 -22.54 11.13
N GLY A 221 -23.69 -23.22 11.59
CA GLY A 221 -23.46 -24.65 11.36
C GLY A 221 -22.60 -24.96 10.14
N LEU A 222 -22.12 -23.96 9.39
CA LEU A 222 -21.08 -24.16 8.37
C LEU A 222 -19.71 -24.43 9.03
N SER A 223 -18.80 -25.09 8.30
CA SER A 223 -17.48 -25.42 8.81
C SER A 223 -16.63 -24.18 9.13
N GLY A 224 -15.92 -24.23 10.26
CA GLY A 224 -14.82 -23.31 10.60
C GLY A 224 -13.44 -23.81 10.16
N VAL A 225 -13.39 -24.99 9.52
CA VAL A 225 -12.19 -25.61 8.99
C VAL A 225 -12.34 -25.71 7.48
N ILE A 226 -11.62 -24.87 6.75
CA ILE A 226 -11.75 -24.75 5.29
C ILE A 226 -10.39 -24.94 4.64
N THR A 227 -10.36 -25.86 3.68
CA THR A 227 -9.23 -26.08 2.76
C THR A 227 -9.59 -25.53 1.39
N GLY A 228 -8.69 -24.78 0.77
CA GLY A 228 -8.91 -24.15 -0.53
C GLY A 228 -7.61 -23.78 -1.23
N ASN A 229 -7.73 -23.17 -2.40
CA ASN A 229 -6.58 -22.69 -3.16
C ASN A 229 -6.13 -21.31 -2.63
N ARG A 230 -4.82 -21.09 -2.59
CA ARG A 230 -4.27 -19.78 -2.26
C ARG A 230 -4.44 -18.82 -3.44
N LEU A 231 -4.70 -17.54 -3.16
CA LEU A 231 -4.67 -16.48 -4.15
C LEU A 231 -3.34 -15.72 -4.10
N SER A 232 -2.81 -15.34 -5.26
CA SER A 232 -1.74 -14.34 -5.37
C SER A 232 -2.24 -12.95 -4.95
N ASN A 233 -1.33 -11.99 -4.85
CA ASN A 233 -1.70 -10.58 -4.62
C ASN A 233 -2.46 -9.96 -5.80
N SER A 234 -2.34 -10.50 -7.02
CA SER A 234 -3.10 -10.11 -8.21
C SER A 234 -4.48 -10.79 -8.29
N GLY A 235 -4.71 -11.82 -7.48
CA GLY A 235 -5.96 -12.59 -7.45
C GLY A 235 -5.93 -13.88 -8.29
N GLU A 236 -4.75 -14.33 -8.72
CA GLU A 236 -4.57 -15.59 -9.44
C GLU A 236 -4.60 -16.79 -8.49
N LEU A 237 -5.26 -17.88 -8.90
CA LEU A 237 -5.30 -19.13 -8.15
C LEU A 237 -3.97 -19.86 -8.26
N LEU A 238 -3.40 -20.21 -7.10
CA LEU A 238 -2.24 -21.08 -7.00
C LEU A 238 -2.70 -22.55 -6.92
N GLU A 239 -1.95 -23.46 -7.54
CA GLU A 239 -2.38 -24.86 -7.75
C GLU A 239 -2.52 -25.65 -6.43
N ASP A 240 -1.73 -25.32 -5.41
CA ASP A 240 -1.69 -26.06 -4.16
C ASP A 240 -2.88 -25.71 -3.25
N LYS A 241 -3.58 -26.75 -2.79
CA LYS A 241 -4.60 -26.62 -1.76
C LYS A 241 -3.96 -26.62 -0.38
N GLU A 242 -4.39 -25.69 0.46
CA GLU A 242 -3.92 -25.55 1.83
C GLU A 242 -5.07 -25.28 2.80
N LEU A 243 -4.78 -25.39 4.09
CA LEU A 243 -5.69 -25.02 5.15
C LEU A 243 -5.76 -23.48 5.20
N LEU A 244 -6.88 -22.91 4.73
CA LEU A 244 -7.09 -21.47 4.69
C LEU A 244 -7.50 -20.91 6.06
N VAL A 245 -8.28 -21.68 6.81
CA VAL A 245 -8.69 -21.34 8.18
C VAL A 245 -8.99 -22.61 8.97
N ASN A 246 -8.71 -22.56 10.28
CA ASN A 246 -8.98 -23.62 11.24
C ASN A 246 -9.39 -23.00 12.58
N LEU A 247 -10.70 -22.87 12.78
CA LEU A 247 -11.29 -22.34 14.00
C LEU A 247 -11.89 -23.47 14.85
N SER A 248 -11.94 -23.27 16.17
CA SER A 248 -12.75 -24.13 17.04
C SER A 248 -14.25 -23.93 16.77
N ASP A 249 -15.06 -24.92 17.17
CA ASP A 249 -16.52 -24.82 17.05
C ASP A 249 -17.09 -23.58 17.75
N GLU A 250 -16.51 -23.20 18.89
CA GLU A 250 -16.93 -22.03 19.65
C GLU A 250 -16.62 -20.72 18.90
N GLU A 251 -15.39 -20.54 18.39
CA GLU A 251 -15.00 -19.37 17.60
C GLU A 251 -15.85 -19.26 16.32
N THR A 252 -16.06 -20.40 15.67
CA THR A 252 -16.88 -20.52 14.45
C THR A 252 -18.31 -20.05 14.70
N GLN A 253 -18.96 -20.59 15.73
CA GLN A 253 -20.33 -20.24 16.08
C GLN A 253 -20.45 -18.75 16.43
N LEU A 254 -19.53 -18.22 17.24
CA LEU A 254 -19.54 -16.80 17.63
C LEU A 254 -19.47 -15.88 16.41
N ILE A 255 -18.61 -16.18 15.44
CA ILE A 255 -18.48 -15.39 14.21
C ILE A 255 -19.75 -15.52 13.35
N GLN A 256 -20.26 -16.73 13.15
CA GLN A 256 -21.45 -16.96 12.32
C GLN A 256 -22.69 -16.24 12.88
N GLU A 257 -22.92 -16.31 14.20
CA GLU A 257 -24.01 -15.62 14.87
C GLU A 257 -23.91 -14.10 14.71
N ALA A 258 -22.71 -13.54 14.94
CA ALA A 258 -22.49 -12.10 14.79
C ALA A 258 -22.66 -11.65 13.33
N SER A 259 -22.07 -12.37 12.37
CA SER A 259 -22.21 -12.12 10.94
C SER A 259 -23.69 -12.12 10.51
N TRP A 260 -24.46 -13.13 10.93
CA TRP A 260 -25.89 -13.21 10.60
C TRP A 260 -26.72 -12.11 11.24
N GLU A 261 -26.48 -11.84 12.53
CA GLU A 261 -27.26 -10.85 13.27
C GLU A 261 -27.14 -9.46 12.65
N VAL A 262 -25.96 -9.09 12.16
CA VAL A 262 -25.75 -7.81 11.49
C VAL A 262 -26.21 -7.86 10.03
N ALA A 263 -25.81 -8.87 9.25
CA ALA A 263 -26.13 -8.95 7.82
C ALA A 263 -27.64 -8.91 7.57
N LYS A 264 -28.45 -9.62 8.38
CA LYS A 264 -29.92 -9.64 8.24
C LYS A 264 -30.57 -8.27 8.46
N THR A 265 -29.91 -7.35 9.18
CA THR A 265 -30.44 -6.00 9.42
C THR A 265 -30.17 -5.03 8.27
N MET A 266 -29.33 -5.42 7.30
CA MET A 266 -28.92 -4.59 6.16
C MET A 266 -29.24 -5.22 4.81
N GLN A 267 -30.22 -6.15 4.77
CA GLN A 267 -30.60 -6.86 3.55
C GLN A 267 -31.33 -5.99 2.53
N ASN A 268 -32.07 -4.95 2.96
CA ASN A 268 -32.71 -4.03 2.01
C ASN A 268 -31.87 -2.75 1.84
N PRO A 269 -31.71 -2.22 0.62
CA PRO A 269 -31.06 -0.94 0.39
C PRO A 269 -31.75 0.25 1.12
N SER A 270 -33.04 0.13 1.43
CA SER A 270 -33.76 1.10 2.26
C SER A 270 -33.37 1.07 3.75
N ASP A 271 -32.71 0.00 4.20
CA ASP A 271 -32.29 -0.20 5.59
C ASP A 271 -30.91 0.43 5.85
N HIS A 272 -30.34 1.15 4.87
CA HIS A 272 -29.13 1.94 5.06
C HIS A 272 -29.41 3.07 6.07
N LEU A 273 -28.99 2.82 7.30
CA LEU A 273 -29.08 3.73 8.42
C LEU A 273 -28.40 5.07 8.07
N ASP A 274 -29.08 6.18 8.39
CA ASP A 274 -28.49 7.52 8.29
C ASP A 274 -27.44 7.69 9.41
N PHE A 275 -26.23 7.21 9.14
CA PHE A 275 -25.09 7.42 10.03
C PHE A 275 -24.64 8.88 9.95
N LYS A 276 -24.54 9.55 11.10
CA LYS A 276 -24.01 10.91 11.16
C LYS A 276 -22.56 10.91 10.70
N ARG A 277 -22.18 11.85 9.82
CA ARG A 277 -20.79 12.09 9.45
C ARG A 277 -19.97 12.40 10.72
N PRO A 278 -18.94 11.61 11.04
CA PRO A 278 -18.05 11.92 12.15
C PRO A 278 -17.22 13.16 11.84
N GLU A 279 -16.87 13.92 12.89
CA GLU A 279 -15.91 15.00 12.77
C GLU A 279 -14.51 14.43 12.50
N PRO A 280 -13.65 15.15 11.74
CA PRO A 280 -12.26 14.75 11.58
C PRO A 280 -11.56 14.56 12.94
N SER A 281 -10.78 13.49 13.07
CA SER A 281 -9.98 13.19 14.26
C SER A 281 -8.70 14.04 14.37
N TYR A 282 -8.51 15.00 13.46
CA TYR A 282 -7.31 15.81 13.33
C TYR A 282 -7.64 17.30 13.15
N THR A 283 -6.64 18.14 13.43
CA THR A 283 -6.65 19.56 13.07
C THR A 283 -5.56 19.82 12.06
N ILE A 284 -5.87 20.62 11.03
CA ILE A 284 -4.86 21.00 10.05
C ILE A 284 -3.86 21.92 10.74
N PRO A 285 -2.55 21.62 10.68
CA PRO A 285 -1.53 22.51 11.24
C PRO A 285 -1.63 23.92 10.67
N VAL A 286 -1.58 24.92 11.54
CA VAL A 286 -1.61 26.33 11.19
C VAL A 286 -0.34 26.98 11.72
N ILE A 287 0.34 27.74 10.86
CA ILE A 287 1.55 28.44 11.24
C ILE A 287 1.19 29.67 12.09
N ALA A 288 1.87 29.82 13.23
CA ALA A 288 1.67 30.98 14.09
C ALA A 288 2.12 32.27 13.40
N GLN A 289 1.42 33.37 13.72
CA GLN A 289 1.81 34.70 13.25
C GLN A 289 3.21 35.04 13.79
N GLY A 290 4.10 35.43 12.88
CA GLY A 290 5.49 35.74 13.17
C GLY A 290 5.76 37.23 13.28
N GLU A 291 7.04 37.55 13.43
CA GLU A 291 7.55 38.89 13.21
C GLU A 291 7.55 39.21 11.71
N PRO A 292 7.32 40.48 11.30
CA PRO A 292 7.50 40.89 9.91
C PRO A 292 8.89 40.49 9.38
N ILE A 293 8.92 39.81 8.23
CA ILE A 293 10.16 39.32 7.65
C ILE A 293 10.74 40.40 6.74
N GLU A 294 11.96 40.82 7.05
CA GLU A 294 12.81 41.58 6.13
C GLU A 294 13.93 40.67 5.62
N LEU A 295 14.22 40.70 4.31
CA LEU A 295 15.21 39.82 3.68
C LEU A 295 16.55 39.81 4.42
N LYS A 296 17.05 40.99 4.80
CA LYS A 296 18.33 41.16 5.51
C LYS A 296 18.40 40.38 6.83
N ASN A 297 17.26 40.10 7.48
CA ASN A 297 17.21 39.40 8.77
C ASN A 297 17.24 37.88 8.60
N ILE A 298 16.96 37.38 7.39
CA ILE A 298 16.85 35.94 7.13
C ILE A 298 18.00 35.38 6.27
N ILE A 299 18.85 36.23 5.70
CA ILE A 299 20.02 35.81 4.90
C ILE A 299 20.93 34.84 5.67
N GLY A 300 21.50 33.90 4.94
CA GLY A 300 22.46 32.91 5.40
C GLY A 300 21.82 31.57 5.74
N LYS A 301 22.62 30.70 6.35
CA LYS A 301 22.21 29.33 6.71
C LYS A 301 21.35 29.29 7.97
N TRP A 302 20.39 28.38 7.94
CA TRP A 302 19.45 28.03 8.99
C TRP A 302 19.40 26.51 9.09
N TYR A 303 19.53 25.99 10.29
CA TYR A 303 19.71 24.56 10.57
C TYR A 303 18.54 24.08 11.44
N GLY A 304 18.04 22.88 11.19
CA GLY A 304 17.07 22.28 12.10
C GLY A 304 16.54 20.92 11.67
N THR A 305 15.27 20.65 11.98
CA THR A 305 14.62 19.34 11.80
C THR A 305 13.33 19.47 11.01
N SER A 306 12.83 18.32 10.55
CA SER A 306 11.45 18.22 10.11
C SER A 306 10.89 16.83 10.35
N THR A 307 9.58 16.73 10.19
CA THR A 307 8.86 15.48 10.13
C THR A 307 8.69 14.98 8.69
N TYR A 308 9.32 15.64 7.70
CA TYR A 308 9.14 15.37 6.27
C TYR A 308 9.52 13.95 5.89
N GLY A 309 10.67 13.47 6.39
CA GLY A 309 11.12 12.09 6.28
C GLY A 309 11.72 11.65 7.61
N SER A 310 11.46 10.41 8.02
CA SER A 310 11.97 9.84 9.28
C SER A 310 13.48 9.57 9.26
N ASP A 311 14.08 9.42 8.09
CA ASP A 311 15.52 9.12 7.94
C ASP A 311 16.44 10.34 8.04
N TYR A 312 15.88 11.54 7.98
CA TYR A 312 16.69 12.74 7.97
C TYR A 312 17.06 13.13 9.39
N LEU A 313 18.37 13.20 9.63
CA LEU A 313 18.96 13.69 10.88
C LEU A 313 18.71 15.19 11.06
N GLY A 314 18.53 15.91 9.96
CA GLY A 314 18.24 17.33 9.96
C GLY A 314 18.21 17.93 8.57
N GLN A 315 18.02 19.23 8.53
CA GLN A 315 17.88 20.01 7.32
C GLN A 315 18.61 21.36 7.43
N ILE A 316 19.05 21.85 6.29
CA ILE A 316 19.67 23.17 6.14
C ILE A 316 18.88 23.95 5.10
N MET A 317 18.39 25.11 5.50
CA MET A 317 17.86 26.13 4.61
C MET A 317 18.92 27.22 4.44
N GLU A 318 19.27 27.54 3.21
CA GLU A 318 20.16 28.67 2.90
C GLU A 318 19.39 29.73 2.12
N VAL A 319 19.42 30.96 2.62
CA VAL A 319 18.75 32.11 2.01
C VAL A 319 19.79 33.09 1.48
N ASN A 320 19.76 33.36 0.19
CA ASN A 320 20.60 34.34 -0.49
C ASN A 320 19.77 35.55 -0.95
N ASP A 321 20.42 36.70 -1.06
CA ASP A 321 19.84 37.89 -1.68
C ASP A 321 20.27 37.95 -3.15
N VAL A 322 19.31 37.77 -4.05
CA VAL A 322 19.49 37.93 -5.49
C VAL A 322 18.60 39.07 -5.95
N GLU A 323 19.20 40.23 -6.21
CA GLU A 323 18.52 41.44 -6.68
C GLU A 323 17.36 41.90 -5.76
N GLY A 324 17.54 41.79 -4.44
CA GLY A 324 16.56 42.19 -3.43
C GLY A 324 15.46 41.15 -3.21
N LYS A 325 15.61 39.93 -3.73
CA LYS A 325 14.67 38.83 -3.58
C LYS A 325 15.34 37.65 -2.87
N PRO A 326 14.62 36.90 -2.01
CA PRO A 326 15.14 35.68 -1.44
C PRO A 326 15.29 34.63 -2.53
N GLU A 327 16.49 34.07 -2.66
CA GLU A 327 16.71 32.77 -3.31
C GLU A 327 16.97 31.74 -2.20
N VAL A 328 16.21 30.66 -2.18
CA VAL A 328 16.25 29.68 -1.08
C VAL A 328 16.66 28.32 -1.62
N SER A 329 17.58 27.66 -0.91
CA SER A 329 17.82 26.23 -1.04
C SER A 329 17.41 25.51 0.24
N LEU A 330 16.85 24.31 0.11
CA LEU A 330 16.44 23.46 1.23
C LEU A 330 17.01 22.07 1.05
N SER A 331 17.96 21.69 1.91
CA SER A 331 18.66 20.42 1.89
C SER A 331 18.34 19.58 3.12
N PHE A 332 18.22 18.28 2.95
CA PHE A 332 17.96 17.28 3.99
C PHE A 332 19.13 16.30 4.05
N PHE A 333 19.49 15.88 5.26
CA PHE A 333 20.71 15.11 5.50
C PHE A 333 20.39 13.81 6.21
N SER A 334 20.87 12.70 5.66
CA SER A 334 20.95 11.40 6.31
C SER A 334 22.42 11.03 6.52
N PRO A 335 22.74 9.92 7.20
CA PRO A 335 24.12 9.41 7.23
C PRO A 335 24.70 9.10 5.85
N HIS A 336 23.85 8.88 4.85
CA HIS A 336 24.22 8.34 3.54
C HIS A 336 24.19 9.38 2.42
N ALA A 337 23.35 10.41 2.55
CA ALA A 337 23.02 11.30 1.46
C ALA A 337 22.70 12.73 1.92
N LYS A 338 22.90 13.66 0.98
CA LYS A 338 22.34 15.01 1.01
C LYS A 338 21.32 15.09 -0.12
N ASP A 339 20.06 15.23 0.24
CA ASP A 339 18.98 15.48 -0.72
C ASP A 339 18.65 16.96 -0.74
N GLN A 340 18.39 17.51 -1.92
CA GLN A 340 18.00 18.91 -2.06
C GLN A 340 16.64 18.99 -2.75
N MET A 341 15.69 19.66 -2.10
CA MET A 341 14.41 19.97 -2.72
C MET A 341 14.60 21.05 -3.78
N ARG A 342 13.94 20.86 -4.93
CA ARG A 342 13.85 21.91 -5.92
C ARG A 342 12.88 22.99 -5.43
N VAL A 343 13.42 24.18 -5.19
CA VAL A 343 12.65 25.39 -4.88
C VAL A 343 12.38 26.11 -6.18
N ASP A 344 11.12 26.16 -6.60
CA ASP A 344 10.70 26.85 -7.84
C ASP A 344 10.51 28.35 -7.61
N SER A 345 10.07 28.75 -6.42
CA SER A 345 9.97 30.16 -6.04
C SER A 345 10.05 30.37 -4.54
N SER A 346 10.53 31.56 -4.15
CA SER A 346 10.63 32.03 -2.77
C SER A 346 10.14 33.47 -2.70
N VAL A 347 9.16 33.73 -1.83
CA VAL A 347 8.53 35.06 -1.69
C VAL A 347 8.35 35.41 -0.22
N ILE A 348 8.72 36.63 0.16
CA ILE A 348 8.37 37.19 1.48
C ILE A 348 7.04 37.94 1.35
N LYS A 349 6.07 37.60 2.20
CA LYS A 349 4.77 38.26 2.28
C LYS A 349 4.43 38.55 3.74
N GLY A 350 4.68 39.78 4.17
CA GLY A 350 4.42 40.20 5.55
C GLY A 350 5.35 39.49 6.53
N ASP A 351 4.79 38.62 7.36
CA ASP A 351 5.47 37.82 8.38
C ASP A 351 5.80 36.39 7.91
N GLN A 352 5.59 36.09 6.62
CA GLN A 352 5.80 34.75 6.07
C GLN A 352 6.81 34.74 4.93
N LEU A 353 7.71 33.75 4.95
CA LEU A 353 8.48 33.30 3.80
C LEU A 353 7.75 32.10 3.19
N ILE A 354 7.31 32.22 1.95
CA ILE A 354 6.54 31.22 1.23
C ILE A 354 7.44 30.62 0.15
N LEU A 355 7.59 29.30 0.16
CA LEU A 355 8.35 28.54 -0.82
C LEU A 355 7.39 27.68 -1.64
N THR A 356 7.52 27.70 -2.96
CA THR A 356 6.91 26.69 -3.84
C THR A 356 7.98 25.68 -4.21
N LEU A 357 7.69 24.41 -3.94
CA LEU A 357 8.61 23.29 -4.09
C LEU A 357 8.06 22.27 -5.08
N TYR A 358 8.96 21.61 -5.79
CA TYR A 358 8.66 20.42 -6.57
C TYR A 358 9.44 19.22 -6.02
N ASP A 359 8.74 18.23 -5.48
CA ASP A 359 9.31 16.93 -5.16
C ASP A 359 9.28 16.07 -6.43
N SER A 360 10.44 15.93 -7.08
CA SER A 360 10.59 15.14 -8.29
C SER A 360 10.43 13.63 -8.05
N LEU A 361 10.74 13.13 -6.85
CA LEU A 361 10.59 11.71 -6.50
C LEU A 361 9.11 11.35 -6.38
N ARG A 362 8.29 12.27 -5.85
CA ARG A 362 6.85 12.05 -5.65
C ARG A 362 5.99 12.70 -6.72
N THR A 363 6.58 13.39 -7.69
CA THR A 363 5.90 14.18 -8.74
C THR A 363 4.85 15.13 -8.17
N ARG A 364 5.18 15.81 -7.07
CA ARG A 364 4.23 16.62 -6.29
C ARG A 364 4.71 18.06 -6.14
N ASN A 365 3.78 18.98 -6.33
CA ASN A 365 3.94 20.36 -5.93
C ASN A 365 3.64 20.48 -4.43
N SER A 366 4.49 21.21 -3.72
CA SER A 366 4.31 21.50 -2.30
C SER A 366 4.54 22.98 -2.04
N GLU A 367 3.88 23.49 -1.01
CA GLU A 367 4.09 24.84 -0.50
C GLU A 367 4.67 24.74 0.91
N VAL A 368 5.67 25.55 1.23
CA VAL A 368 6.15 25.70 2.61
C VAL A 368 5.92 27.12 3.03
N CYS A 369 5.10 27.31 4.06
CA CYS A 369 5.00 28.59 4.75
C CYS A 369 5.93 28.56 5.95
N ILE A 370 6.76 29.59 6.12
CA ILE A 370 7.73 29.72 7.20
C ILE A 370 7.52 31.05 7.91
N SER A 371 7.53 31.02 9.23
CA SER A 371 7.35 32.15 10.14
C SER A 371 8.61 32.34 10.97
N LEU A 372 8.96 33.60 11.26
CA LEU A 372 10.12 33.99 12.04
C LEU A 372 9.70 34.43 13.44
N SER A 373 10.38 33.93 14.47
CA SER A 373 10.22 34.38 15.86
C SER A 373 11.60 34.47 16.51
N GLY A 374 12.13 35.69 16.62
CA GLY A 374 13.49 35.95 17.07
C GLY A 374 14.55 35.21 16.24
N SER A 375 15.29 34.30 16.86
CA SER A 375 16.39 33.54 16.22
C SER A 375 15.98 32.18 15.65
N ASN A 376 14.67 31.89 15.64
CA ASN A 376 14.10 30.61 15.23
C ASN A 376 13.07 30.83 14.13
N MET A 377 12.94 29.82 13.27
CA MET A 377 11.86 29.75 12.30
C MET A 377 11.10 28.43 12.48
N GLU A 378 9.80 28.51 12.26
CA GLU A 378 8.92 27.36 12.16
C GLU A 378 8.27 27.38 10.78
N GLY A 379 8.05 26.22 10.20
CA GLY A 379 7.43 26.08 8.89
C GLY A 379 6.48 24.92 8.82
N ILE A 380 5.52 25.02 7.91
CA ILE A 380 4.60 23.93 7.58
C ILE A 380 4.70 23.70 6.08
N LEU A 381 5.17 22.51 5.72
CA LEU A 381 5.07 22.02 4.36
C LEU A 381 3.68 21.42 4.15
N LYS A 382 3.02 21.86 3.09
CA LYS A 382 1.74 21.35 2.59
C LYS A 382 1.95 20.78 1.19
N SER A 383 1.58 19.52 0.99
CA SER A 383 1.58 18.90 -0.35
C SER A 383 0.19 18.44 -0.74
N SER A 384 -0.28 18.84 -1.93
CA SER A 384 -1.60 18.47 -2.46
C SER A 384 -1.52 17.22 -3.35
N GLY A 385 -2.57 16.39 -3.30
CA GLY A 385 -2.75 15.17 -4.09
C GLY A 385 -3.93 14.38 -3.52
N ASN A 386 -4.10 13.10 -3.92
CA ASN A 386 -5.10 12.23 -3.30
C ASN A 386 -4.86 12.11 -1.80
N ILE A 387 -3.59 12.03 -1.39
CA ILE A 387 -3.17 12.11 0.01
C ILE A 387 -2.66 13.50 0.29
N GLN A 388 -3.31 14.19 1.22
CA GLN A 388 -2.90 15.52 1.68
C GLN A 388 -1.83 15.36 2.76
N ILE A 389 -0.71 16.07 2.63
CA ILE A 389 0.42 15.95 3.56
C ILE A 389 0.68 17.30 4.22
N TYR A 390 0.91 17.28 5.53
CA TYR A 390 1.35 18.39 6.36
C TYR A 390 2.56 17.95 7.19
N LYS A 391 3.67 18.70 7.11
CA LYS A 391 4.90 18.38 7.84
C LYS A 391 5.44 19.63 8.51
N HIS A 392 5.80 19.53 9.79
CA HIS A 392 6.48 20.60 10.50
C HIS A 392 7.96 20.65 10.14
N LEU A 393 8.46 21.86 9.99
CA LEU A 393 9.86 22.21 9.75
C LEU A 393 10.28 23.19 10.84
N TYR A 394 11.46 22.99 11.42
CA TYR A 394 12.01 23.86 12.44
C TYR A 394 13.42 24.28 12.01
N PHE A 395 13.78 25.54 12.28
CA PHE A 395 15.10 26.05 11.98
C PHE A 395 15.60 27.04 13.03
N SER A 396 16.92 27.13 13.16
CA SER A 396 17.61 28.14 13.96
C SER A 396 18.95 28.52 13.31
N LYS A 397 19.59 29.58 13.77
CA LYS A 397 20.97 29.91 13.36
C LYS A 397 22.03 28.99 13.97
N LYS A 398 21.69 28.17 14.98
CA LYS A 398 22.63 27.26 15.62
C LYS A 398 22.71 25.95 14.83
N PRO A 399 23.92 25.48 14.45
CA PRO A 399 24.07 24.28 13.63
C PRO A 399 23.94 22.97 14.41
N SER A 400 24.01 23.02 15.74
CA SER A 400 23.93 21.85 16.62
C SER A 400 22.49 21.46 16.90
N LEU A 401 22.11 20.24 16.56
CA LEU A 401 20.82 19.67 16.85
C LEU A 401 20.97 18.23 17.34
N ASN A 402 20.39 17.90 18.51
CA ASN A 402 20.48 16.58 19.11
C ASN A 402 21.92 16.02 19.12
N GLU A 403 22.88 16.86 19.51
CA GLU A 403 24.32 16.55 19.57
C GLU A 403 25.05 16.43 18.22
N ILE A 404 24.34 16.48 17.09
CA ILE A 404 24.92 16.48 15.73
C ILE A 404 25.08 17.92 15.22
N ASP A 405 26.29 18.27 14.78
CA ASP A 405 26.56 19.53 14.08
C ASP A 405 26.31 19.37 12.58
N LEU A 406 25.19 19.92 12.09
CA LEU A 406 24.80 19.83 10.69
C LEU A 406 25.76 20.55 9.74
N SER A 407 26.50 21.56 10.21
CA SER A 407 27.51 22.22 9.38
C SER A 407 28.72 21.30 9.14
N VAL A 408 29.09 20.50 10.14
CA VAL A 408 30.13 19.47 10.01
C VAL A 408 29.65 18.32 9.14
N LEU A 409 28.37 17.92 9.27
CA LEU A 409 27.78 16.89 8.42
C LEU A 409 27.75 17.31 6.94
N GLU A 410 27.41 18.58 6.65
CA GLU A 410 27.45 19.11 5.30
C GLU A 410 28.87 19.05 4.69
N LEU A 411 29.88 19.52 5.43
CA LEU A 411 31.29 19.43 4.99
C LEU A 411 31.74 17.97 4.80
N LEU A 412 31.25 17.06 5.64
CA LEU A 412 31.51 15.64 5.50
C LEU A 412 30.93 15.09 4.19
N MET A 413 29.70 15.47 3.83
CA MET A 413 29.06 15.08 2.57
C MET A 413 29.80 15.66 1.35
N GLU A 414 30.23 16.91 1.41
CA GLU A 414 31.05 17.51 0.34
C GLU A 414 32.39 16.77 0.18
N SER A 415 33.03 16.42 1.30
CA SER A 415 34.26 15.62 1.30
C SER A 415 34.01 14.24 0.69
N PHE A 416 32.89 13.61 1.02
CA PHE A 416 32.52 12.31 0.47
C PHE A 416 32.40 12.36 -1.06
N GLN A 417 31.67 13.34 -1.60
CA GLN A 417 31.56 13.54 -3.05
C GLN A 417 32.93 13.77 -3.71
N SER A 418 33.79 14.59 -3.11
CA SER A 418 35.15 14.78 -3.62
C SER A 418 35.98 13.49 -3.57
N ASN A 419 35.83 12.68 -2.52
CA ASN A 419 36.58 11.43 -2.37
C ASN A 419 36.09 10.37 -3.37
N ILE A 420 34.79 10.28 -3.67
CA ILE A 420 34.26 9.35 -4.69
C ILE A 420 35.01 9.51 -6.01
N VAL A 421 35.20 10.75 -6.48
CA VAL A 421 35.91 11.06 -7.72
C VAL A 421 37.39 10.66 -7.66
N LYS A 422 38.02 10.74 -6.49
CA LYS A 422 39.47 10.51 -6.32
C LYS A 422 39.85 9.05 -6.12
N GLU A 423 39.02 8.29 -5.39
CA GLU A 423 39.40 6.97 -4.89
C GLU A 423 38.34 5.88 -5.08
N GLY A 424 37.24 6.19 -5.76
CA GLY A 424 36.12 5.28 -5.99
C GLY A 424 35.16 5.23 -4.80
N TYR A 425 33.91 4.83 -5.08
CA TYR A 425 32.82 4.92 -4.10
C TYR A 425 33.08 4.12 -2.84
N ALA A 426 33.42 2.82 -2.94
CA ALA A 426 33.55 1.96 -1.77
C ALA A 426 34.59 2.49 -0.76
N LYS A 427 35.75 2.94 -1.24
CA LYS A 427 36.80 3.49 -0.37
C LYS A 427 36.40 4.83 0.23
N ALA A 428 35.79 5.70 -0.57
CA ALA A 428 35.26 6.98 -0.11
C ALA A 428 34.16 6.77 0.96
N ALA A 429 33.28 5.79 0.78
CA ALA A 429 32.18 5.47 1.69
C ALA A 429 32.69 4.94 3.03
N LEU A 430 33.66 4.01 3.02
CA LEU A 430 34.31 3.53 4.26
C LEU A 430 34.93 4.68 5.06
N LYS A 431 35.59 5.62 4.38
CA LYS A 431 36.17 6.82 5.01
C LYS A 431 35.08 7.74 5.55
N HIS A 432 34.03 7.97 4.77
CA HIS A 432 32.86 8.77 5.13
C HIS A 432 32.20 8.23 6.41
N TYR A 433 31.80 6.97 6.45
CA TYR A 433 31.15 6.38 7.63
C TYR A 433 32.06 6.32 8.85
N LYS A 434 33.38 6.16 8.66
CA LYS A 434 34.35 6.29 9.76
C LYS A 434 34.42 7.70 10.32
N GLN A 435 34.29 8.73 9.48
CA GLN A 435 34.24 10.12 9.93
C GLN A 435 32.90 10.45 10.57
N TYR A 436 31.80 9.97 10.00
CA TYR A 436 30.46 10.09 10.57
C TYR A 436 30.38 9.44 11.97
N SER A 437 30.97 8.24 12.14
CA SER A 437 31.08 7.57 13.44
C SER A 437 31.73 8.46 14.51
N LYS A 438 32.74 9.26 14.13
CA LYS A 438 33.39 10.21 15.05
C LYS A 438 32.49 11.40 15.36
N LEU A 439 31.70 11.86 14.40
CA LEU A 439 30.77 12.97 14.59
C LEU A 439 29.71 12.62 15.63
N ILE A 440 29.18 11.40 15.58
CA ILE A 440 28.14 10.93 16.51
C ILE A 440 28.69 10.23 17.75
N SER A 441 30.01 10.14 17.91
CA SER A 441 30.67 9.41 19.01
C SER A 441 30.24 7.94 19.17
N GLU A 442 29.83 7.28 18.09
CA GLU A 442 29.36 5.89 18.05
C GLU A 442 29.83 5.22 16.75
N THR A 443 30.02 3.89 16.78
CA THR A 443 30.36 3.15 15.55
C THR A 443 29.13 3.04 14.66
N TYR A 444 29.18 3.72 13.52
CA TYR A 444 28.14 3.64 12.51
C TYR A 444 28.55 2.76 11.34
N LYS A 445 27.64 1.86 10.93
CA LYS A 445 27.71 1.16 9.65
C LYS A 445 26.34 1.24 8.94
N PRO A 446 26.30 1.44 7.62
CA PRO A 446 25.06 1.31 6.87
C PRO A 446 24.53 -0.12 6.98
N GLU A 447 23.22 -0.29 7.12
CA GLU A 447 22.59 -1.61 7.17
C GLU A 447 22.75 -2.37 5.85
N GLU A 448 22.91 -3.69 5.91
CA GLU A 448 23.02 -4.54 4.73
C GLU A 448 21.79 -4.38 3.84
N PHE A 449 20.61 -4.44 4.44
CA PHE A 449 19.33 -4.34 3.75
C PHE A 449 19.18 -3.00 3.02
N TYR A 450 19.57 -1.88 3.64
CA TYR A 450 19.58 -0.57 2.98
C TYR A 450 20.50 -0.58 1.74
N LEU A 451 21.74 -1.06 1.87
CA LEU A 451 22.68 -1.10 0.75
C LEU A 451 22.16 -1.99 -0.39
N ASN A 452 21.55 -3.13 -0.04
CA ASN A 452 20.99 -4.06 -1.00
C ASN A 452 19.80 -3.43 -1.75
N ALA A 453 18.87 -2.83 -1.01
CA ALA A 453 17.69 -2.18 -1.58
C ALA A 453 18.07 -1.04 -2.54
N VAL A 454 19.04 -0.20 -2.16
CA VAL A 454 19.54 0.87 -3.06
C VAL A 454 20.20 0.28 -4.31
N GLY A 455 21.00 -0.78 -4.15
CA GLY A 455 21.62 -1.48 -5.29
C GLY A 455 20.59 -1.99 -6.30
N TYR A 456 19.56 -2.70 -5.85
CA TYR A 456 18.51 -3.21 -6.73
C TYR A 456 17.63 -2.11 -7.34
N ASN A 457 17.34 -1.03 -6.59
CA ASN A 457 16.67 0.14 -7.15
C ASN A 457 17.48 0.74 -8.32
N LEU A 458 18.80 0.84 -8.17
CA LEU A 458 19.69 1.32 -9.23
C LEU A 458 19.74 0.37 -10.43
N LEU A 459 19.68 -0.95 -10.22
CA LEU A 459 19.57 -1.93 -11.31
C LEU A 459 18.27 -1.76 -12.10
N ARG A 460 17.14 -1.58 -11.40
CA ARG A 460 15.83 -1.28 -12.02
C ARG A 460 15.84 0.02 -12.82
N ASP A 461 16.59 1.00 -12.37
CA ASP A 461 16.80 2.28 -13.07
C ASP A 461 17.87 2.20 -14.17
N GLU A 462 18.36 0.99 -14.51
CA GLU A 462 19.44 0.73 -15.48
C GLU A 462 20.80 1.37 -15.14
N LYS A 463 20.98 1.83 -13.89
CA LYS A 463 22.23 2.43 -13.37
C LYS A 463 23.18 1.38 -12.82
N VAL A 464 23.56 0.43 -13.67
CA VAL A 464 24.34 -0.76 -13.28
C VAL A 464 25.68 -0.41 -12.59
N ASN A 465 26.40 0.60 -13.08
CA ASN A 465 27.68 1.01 -12.47
C ASN A 465 27.51 1.60 -11.06
N ASP A 466 26.41 2.29 -10.81
CA ASP A 466 26.11 2.82 -9.48
C ASP A 466 25.69 1.69 -8.55
N ALA A 467 24.90 0.71 -9.03
CA ALA A 467 24.53 -0.47 -8.25
C ALA A 467 25.76 -1.27 -7.78
N LEU A 468 26.76 -1.46 -8.65
CA LEU A 468 28.03 -2.13 -8.28
C LEU A 468 28.70 -1.50 -7.07
N ASN A 469 28.64 -0.17 -6.93
CA ASN A 469 29.24 0.54 -5.81
C ASN A 469 28.59 0.19 -4.46
N TYR A 470 27.26 0.06 -4.42
CA TYR A 470 26.50 -0.28 -3.21
C TYR A 470 26.66 -1.75 -2.84
N PHE A 471 26.56 -2.65 -3.80
CA PHE A 471 26.75 -4.08 -3.54
C PHE A 471 28.18 -4.42 -3.12
N GLN A 472 29.18 -3.78 -3.75
CA GLN A 472 30.58 -3.92 -3.31
C GLN A 472 30.75 -3.46 -1.86
N LEU A 473 30.14 -2.32 -1.50
CA LEU A 473 30.21 -1.79 -0.14
C LEU A 473 29.50 -2.72 0.86
N ALA A 474 28.35 -3.30 0.49
CA ALA A 474 27.64 -4.28 1.31
C ALA A 474 28.53 -5.50 1.58
N MET A 475 29.13 -6.08 0.54
CA MET A 475 30.05 -7.21 0.67
C MET A 475 31.26 -6.89 1.57
N ILE A 476 31.78 -5.65 1.53
CA ILE A 476 32.89 -5.23 2.41
C ILE A 476 32.45 -5.15 3.88
N TYR A 477 31.27 -4.61 4.18
CA TYR A 477 30.78 -4.48 5.56
C TYR A 477 30.22 -5.78 6.14
N TYR A 478 29.73 -6.68 5.27
CA TYR A 478 29.04 -7.91 5.64
C TYR A 478 29.67 -9.13 4.94
N PRO A 479 30.97 -9.42 5.18
CA PRO A 479 31.70 -10.47 4.45
C PRO A 479 31.25 -11.90 4.78
N GLU A 480 30.40 -12.09 5.78
CA GLU A 480 29.79 -13.38 6.14
C GLU A 480 28.33 -13.48 5.65
N SER A 481 27.80 -12.48 4.93
CA SER A 481 26.48 -12.55 4.32
C SER A 481 26.57 -13.03 2.87
N ILE A 482 26.01 -14.22 2.60
CA ILE A 482 25.95 -14.85 1.29
C ILE A 482 25.21 -13.95 0.28
N ASN A 483 24.12 -13.33 0.73
CA ASN A 483 23.30 -12.39 -0.03
C ASN A 483 24.13 -11.24 -0.63
N THR A 484 25.10 -10.70 0.10
CA THR A 484 25.93 -9.61 -0.43
C THR A 484 26.85 -10.03 -1.58
N TYR A 485 27.35 -11.27 -1.56
CA TYR A 485 28.15 -11.81 -2.66
C TYR A 485 27.26 -12.13 -3.86
N GLN A 486 26.08 -12.73 -3.65
CA GLN A 486 25.11 -12.98 -4.72
C GLN A 486 24.74 -11.67 -5.43
N SER A 487 24.25 -10.69 -4.67
CA SER A 487 23.79 -9.39 -5.20
C SER A 487 24.91 -8.65 -5.96
N TYR A 488 26.15 -8.69 -5.47
CA TYR A 488 27.29 -8.10 -6.18
C TYR A 488 27.65 -8.86 -7.46
N ALA A 489 27.62 -10.19 -7.43
CA ALA A 489 27.90 -11.01 -8.61
C ALA A 489 26.84 -10.83 -9.70
N GLU A 490 25.56 -10.73 -9.33
CA GLU A 490 24.44 -10.41 -10.22
C GLU A 490 24.66 -9.08 -10.94
N ALA A 491 24.97 -8.02 -10.19
CA ALA A 491 25.28 -6.72 -10.77
C ALA A 491 26.53 -6.76 -11.69
N LEU A 492 27.55 -7.57 -11.35
CA LEU A 492 28.72 -7.77 -12.19
C LEU A 492 28.38 -8.49 -13.51
N ILE A 493 27.44 -9.44 -13.50
CA ILE A 493 26.94 -10.11 -14.71
C ILE A 493 26.26 -9.09 -15.62
N LEU A 494 25.37 -8.26 -15.06
CA LEU A 494 24.68 -7.19 -15.80
C LEU A 494 25.66 -6.15 -16.35
N ALA A 495 26.75 -5.89 -15.63
CA ALA A 495 27.84 -5.03 -16.08
C ALA A 495 28.77 -5.69 -17.13
N GLY A 496 28.52 -6.94 -17.52
CA GLY A 496 29.37 -7.70 -18.45
C GLY A 496 30.70 -8.17 -17.87
N GLN A 497 30.92 -8.03 -16.55
CA GLN A 497 32.15 -8.38 -15.84
C GLN A 497 32.14 -9.85 -15.37
N LYS A 498 31.92 -10.78 -16.30
CA LYS A 498 31.67 -12.21 -16.01
C LYS A 498 32.78 -12.90 -15.19
N ASP A 499 34.04 -12.63 -15.49
CA ASP A 499 35.15 -13.26 -14.75
C ASP A 499 35.18 -12.84 -13.28
N LYS A 500 34.87 -11.56 -13.00
CA LYS A 500 34.74 -11.07 -11.63
C LYS A 500 33.50 -11.63 -10.96
N ALA A 501 32.37 -11.66 -11.67
CA ALA A 501 31.15 -12.27 -11.16
C ALA A 501 31.41 -13.72 -10.75
N LEU A 502 32.10 -14.51 -11.58
CA LEU A 502 32.45 -15.89 -11.29
C LEU A 502 33.28 -16.04 -10.02
N ALA A 503 34.28 -15.18 -9.83
CA ALA A 503 35.08 -15.17 -8.62
C ALA A 503 34.26 -14.83 -7.35
N VAL A 504 33.37 -13.83 -7.44
CA VAL A 504 32.50 -13.43 -6.33
C VAL A 504 31.46 -14.52 -6.02
N TYR A 505 30.84 -15.11 -7.03
CA TYR A 505 29.84 -16.17 -6.90
C TYR A 505 30.46 -17.45 -6.28
N MET A 506 31.74 -17.73 -6.58
CA MET A 506 32.45 -18.84 -5.94
C MET A 506 32.65 -18.61 -4.44
N ASN A 507 32.85 -17.36 -3.99
CA ASN A 507 32.88 -17.06 -2.56
C ASN A 507 31.51 -17.25 -1.90
N ALA A 508 30.43 -16.83 -2.57
CA ALA A 508 29.06 -17.06 -2.10
C ALA A 508 28.81 -18.56 -1.88
N TYR A 509 29.21 -19.41 -2.85
CA TYR A 509 29.09 -20.86 -2.78
C TYR A 509 29.89 -21.48 -1.63
N GLU A 510 31.16 -21.11 -1.47
CA GLU A 510 31.98 -21.66 -0.36
C GLU A 510 31.44 -21.24 1.01
N LEU A 511 30.90 -20.02 1.12
CA LEU A 511 30.28 -19.53 2.34
C LEU A 511 28.97 -20.27 2.65
N ALA A 512 28.08 -20.41 1.66
CA ALA A 512 26.82 -21.16 1.76
C ALA A 512 27.05 -22.63 2.14
N LYS A 513 28.06 -23.26 1.54
CA LYS A 513 28.46 -24.63 1.85
C LYS A 513 28.96 -24.77 3.29
N LYS A 514 29.70 -23.79 3.78
CA LYS A 514 30.24 -23.77 5.15
C LYS A 514 29.15 -23.53 6.19
N SER A 515 28.17 -22.67 5.92
CA SER A 515 27.07 -22.35 6.83
C SER A 515 25.92 -23.36 6.80
N GLY A 516 25.80 -24.17 5.74
CA GLY A 516 24.65 -25.05 5.53
C GLY A 516 23.40 -24.29 5.08
N ASP A 517 23.60 -23.27 4.24
CA ASP A 517 22.55 -22.39 3.75
C ASP A 517 21.48 -23.16 2.94
N GLU A 518 20.20 -22.81 3.13
CA GLU A 518 19.08 -23.46 2.45
C GLU A 518 19.08 -23.21 0.93
N ASN A 519 19.68 -22.10 0.48
CA ASN A 519 19.79 -21.73 -0.93
C ASN A 519 21.06 -22.29 -1.60
N LEU A 520 21.84 -23.14 -0.93
CA LEU A 520 23.08 -23.71 -1.47
C LEU A 520 22.89 -24.35 -2.85
N ALA A 521 21.80 -25.09 -3.06
CA ALA A 521 21.51 -25.75 -4.34
C ALA A 521 21.27 -24.73 -5.47
N PHE A 522 20.58 -23.63 -5.16
CA PHE A 522 20.33 -22.53 -6.11
C PHE A 522 21.64 -21.82 -6.47
N ILE A 523 22.47 -21.52 -5.47
CA ILE A 523 23.79 -20.91 -5.67
C ILE A 523 24.69 -21.83 -6.51
N GLU A 524 24.71 -23.13 -6.23
CA GLU A 524 25.50 -24.08 -7.01
C GLU A 524 25.05 -24.14 -8.49
N ASP A 525 23.74 -24.14 -8.75
CA ASP A 525 23.19 -24.15 -10.10
C ASP A 525 23.57 -22.89 -10.89
N ASN A 526 23.40 -21.71 -10.29
CA ASN A 526 23.81 -20.44 -10.91
C ASN A 526 25.31 -20.36 -11.16
N LEU A 527 26.14 -20.84 -10.22
CA LEU A 527 27.59 -20.93 -10.43
C LEU A 527 27.92 -21.81 -11.64
N ASN A 528 27.22 -22.94 -11.80
CA ASN A 528 27.40 -23.84 -12.93
C ASN A 528 26.91 -23.25 -14.26
N LYS A 529 25.79 -22.52 -14.26
CA LYS A 529 25.30 -21.75 -15.40
C LYS A 529 26.33 -20.71 -15.84
N LEU A 530 26.84 -19.92 -14.90
CA LEU A 530 27.84 -18.89 -15.16
C LEU A 530 29.13 -19.47 -15.76
N LYS A 531 29.63 -20.60 -15.22
CA LYS A 531 30.80 -21.34 -15.78
C LYS A 531 30.58 -21.82 -17.22
N LYS A 532 29.34 -22.15 -17.59
CA LYS A 532 28.95 -22.60 -18.93
C LYS A 532 28.52 -21.45 -19.86
N ASN A 533 28.65 -20.21 -19.40
CA ASN A 533 28.19 -19.02 -20.12
C ASN A 533 26.67 -19.04 -20.44
N ILE A 534 25.90 -19.69 -19.57
CA ILE A 534 24.44 -19.72 -19.58
C ILE A 534 23.94 -18.56 -18.69
N SER A 535 22.77 -18.00 -19.02
CA SER A 535 22.12 -17.01 -18.15
C SER A 535 21.90 -17.59 -16.75
N VAL A 536 22.16 -16.79 -15.72
CA VAL A 536 21.82 -17.13 -14.34
C VAL A 536 20.37 -16.73 -14.05
N ASP A 537 19.76 -17.38 -13.07
CA ASP A 537 18.47 -16.95 -12.53
C ASP A 537 18.73 -15.93 -11.41
N PHE A 538 18.04 -14.81 -11.40
CA PHE A 538 18.11 -13.86 -10.29
C PHE A 538 17.12 -14.31 -9.21
N GLU A 539 17.45 -14.19 -7.92
CA GLU A 539 16.48 -14.47 -6.85
C GLU A 539 15.30 -13.48 -6.94
N GLY A 540 14.25 -13.90 -7.64
CA GLY A 540 12.91 -13.33 -7.63
C GLY A 540 12.77 -11.90 -8.20
N GLU A 541 11.87 -11.76 -9.16
CA GLU A 541 11.12 -10.52 -9.47
C GLU A 541 10.23 -10.05 -8.28
N GLY A 542 10.58 -10.42 -7.05
CA GLY A 542 9.89 -10.17 -5.78
C GLY A 542 10.80 -9.51 -4.75
N SER A 543 11.76 -8.68 -5.17
CA SER A 543 12.34 -7.70 -4.25
C SER A 543 11.19 -6.89 -3.63
N PRO A 544 11.11 -6.75 -2.30
CA PRO A 544 10.05 -5.98 -1.68
C PRO A 544 10.05 -4.55 -2.25
N PRO A 545 8.89 -3.86 -2.32
CA PRO A 545 8.90 -2.43 -2.56
C PRO A 545 9.91 -1.77 -1.60
N PRO A 546 10.52 -0.63 -2.00
CA PRO A 546 11.54 0.02 -1.18
C PRO A 546 11.05 0.10 0.26
N PRO A 547 11.90 -0.20 1.26
CA PRO A 547 11.46 -0.06 2.63
C PRO A 547 10.94 1.35 2.85
N PRO A 548 9.86 1.52 3.65
CA PRO A 548 9.67 2.81 4.27
C PRO A 548 10.98 3.16 5.01
N PRO A 549 11.38 4.44 5.01
CA PRO A 549 12.57 4.93 5.70
C PRO A 549 12.72 4.26 7.09
N PRO A 550 13.86 3.61 7.43
CA PRO A 550 14.03 2.81 8.64
C PRO A 550 13.39 3.44 9.88
N SER A 551 12.48 2.69 10.48
CA SER A 551 11.91 2.98 11.79
C SER A 551 12.96 2.72 12.87
N HIS A 552 13.37 3.77 13.56
CA HIS A 552 13.84 3.68 14.94
C HIS A 552 12.93 4.47 15.86
#